data_AF-A0A1J4Z747-F1
#
_entry.id   AF-A0A1J4Z747-F1
#
_cell.length_a   1.000
_cell.length_b   1.000
_cell.length_c   1.000
_cell.angle_alpha   90.00
_cell.angle_beta   90.00
_cell.angle_gamma   90.00
#
_symmetry.space_group_name_H-M   'P 1'
#
loop_
_entity.id
_entity.type
_entity.pdbx_description
1 polymer ?
#
loop_
_entity_poly.entity_id
_entity_poly.type
_entity_poly.pdbx_seq_one_letter_code
_entity_poly.pdbx_strand_id
1 'polypeptide(L)'
;MFKKAIALLAIALLASGCATASKLSKVKLGMPQAEVKKILGAPLYTTAAKAPNGEAQELWEYSARAKNLGDAPWFLYHDDCLVAWGRSGDFKGFKPASVLSLRREITSEAGEAELAGGEVKEEKEKTVCNIPQA
;
A
#
# COMPACT_ATOMS: atom_id res chain seq x y z
N MET A 1 33.87 -31.76 32.07
CA MET A 1 33.57 -31.63 30.63
C MET A 1 32.26 -30.88 30.33
N PHE A 2 31.30 -30.78 31.26
CA PHE A 2 29.99 -30.13 31.04
C PHE A 2 30.01 -28.61 30.80
N LYS A 3 31.04 -27.87 31.27
CA LYS A 3 31.12 -26.41 31.12
C LYS A 3 31.23 -25.95 29.64
N LYS A 4 31.80 -26.78 28.75
CA LYS A 4 31.92 -26.48 27.31
C LYS A 4 30.58 -26.68 26.57
N ALA A 5 29.76 -27.64 27.01
CA ALA A 5 28.47 -27.92 26.41
C ALA A 5 27.44 -26.80 26.67
N ILE A 6 27.49 -26.20 27.86
CA ILE A 6 26.59 -25.09 28.25
C ILE A 6 26.91 -23.82 27.44
N ALA A 7 28.19 -23.54 27.20
CA ALA A 7 28.61 -22.39 26.40
C ALA A 7 28.17 -22.50 24.92
N LEU A 8 28.24 -23.70 24.34
CA LEU A 8 27.78 -23.94 22.96
C LEU A 8 26.26 -23.85 22.83
N LEU A 9 25.51 -24.31 23.83
CA LEU A 9 24.05 -24.22 23.84
C LEU A 9 23.57 -22.76 23.94
N ALA A 10 24.26 -21.93 24.74
CA ALA A 10 23.93 -20.51 24.89
C ALA A 10 24.15 -19.71 23.59
N ILE A 11 25.19 -20.02 22.81
CA ILE A 11 25.47 -19.37 21.51
C ILE A 11 24.43 -19.77 20.46
N ALA A 12 23.97 -21.03 20.47
CA ALA A 12 22.93 -21.50 19.54
C ALA A 12 21.57 -20.83 19.78
N LEU A 13 21.22 -20.52 21.04
CA LEU A 13 19.98 -19.81 21.41
C LEU A 13 19.99 -18.32 21.03
N LEU A 14 21.18 -17.71 20.91
CA LEU A 14 21.32 -16.30 20.49
C LEU A 14 21.22 -16.13 18.97
N ALA A 15 21.38 -17.20 18.19
CA ALA A 15 21.30 -17.17 16.73
C ALA A 15 19.87 -17.37 16.17
N SER A 16 18.87 -17.70 17.00
CA SER A 16 17.48 -17.93 16.54
C SER A 16 16.61 -16.66 16.48
N GLY A 17 17.20 -15.47 16.54
CA GLY A 17 16.51 -14.20 16.35
C GLY A 17 16.25 -13.88 14.87
N CYS A 18 15.38 -14.65 14.21
CA CYS A 18 14.92 -14.30 12.86
C CYS A 18 13.95 -13.12 12.96
N ALA A 19 14.47 -11.89 12.89
CA ALA A 19 13.68 -10.68 12.79
C ALA A 19 12.85 -10.72 11.50
N THR A 20 11.63 -11.24 11.59
CA THR A 20 10.68 -11.24 10.50
C THR A 20 10.20 -9.80 10.33
N ALA A 21 10.91 -9.01 9.52
CA ALA A 21 10.48 -7.68 9.15
C ALA A 21 9.07 -7.76 8.56
N SER A 22 8.14 -6.98 9.12
CA SER A 22 6.75 -6.98 8.65
C SER A 22 6.70 -6.61 7.17
N LYS A 23 5.92 -7.36 6.38
CA LYS A 23 5.76 -7.11 4.94
C LYS A 23 5.30 -5.69 4.62
N LEU A 24 4.64 -5.02 5.57
CA LEU A 24 4.20 -3.63 5.46
C LEU A 24 5.35 -2.64 5.22
N SER A 25 6.55 -2.88 5.77
CA SER A 25 7.69 -1.95 5.59
C SER A 25 8.19 -1.88 4.15
N LYS A 26 7.79 -2.84 3.30
CA LYS A 26 8.12 -2.87 1.88
C LYS A 26 7.14 -2.05 1.04
N VAL A 27 5.97 -1.71 1.58
CA VAL A 27 4.94 -0.96 0.86
C VAL A 27 5.24 0.54 0.98
N LYS A 28 5.22 1.23 -0.16
CA LYS A 28 5.52 2.67 -0.27
C LYS A 28 4.39 3.37 -1.02
N LEU A 29 4.21 4.66 -0.75
CA LEU A 29 3.31 5.50 -1.55
C LEU A 29 3.76 5.48 -3.01
N GLY A 30 2.79 5.50 -3.93
CA GLY A 30 3.01 5.39 -5.37
C GLY A 30 3.22 3.97 -5.87
N MET A 31 3.13 2.96 -5.01
CA MET A 31 3.21 1.57 -5.47
C MET A 31 1.91 1.19 -6.21
N PRO A 32 2.00 0.54 -7.39
CA PRO A 32 0.81 0.07 -8.09
C PRO A 32 0.17 -1.10 -7.36
N GLN A 33 -1.14 -1.27 -7.54
CA GLN A 33 -1.92 -2.36 -6.93
C GLN A 33 -1.29 -3.74 -7.14
N ALA A 34 -0.75 -4.00 -8.34
CA ALA A 34 -0.12 -5.26 -8.70
C ALA A 34 1.13 -5.55 -7.86
N GLU A 35 1.90 -4.54 -7.49
CA GLU A 35 3.10 -4.71 -6.68
C GLU A 35 2.74 -4.89 -5.20
N VAL A 36 1.76 -4.15 -4.68
CA VAL A 36 1.24 -4.37 -3.32
C VAL A 36 0.64 -5.77 -3.18
N LYS A 37 -0.12 -6.25 -4.17
CA LYS A 37 -0.64 -7.63 -4.23
C LYS A 37 0.47 -8.68 -4.19
N LYS A 38 1.62 -8.43 -4.82
CA LYS A 38 2.78 -9.35 -4.75
C LYS A 38 3.40 -9.40 -3.34
N ILE A 39 3.43 -8.27 -2.63
CA ILE A 39 4.01 -8.18 -1.29
C ILE A 39 3.07 -8.75 -0.23
N LEU A 40 1.81 -8.31 -0.22
CA LEU A 40 0.83 -8.58 0.83
C LEU A 40 -0.17 -9.69 0.49
N GLY A 41 -0.36 -10.00 -0.79
CA GLY A 41 -1.41 -10.89 -1.28
C GLY A 41 -2.66 -10.13 -1.70
N ALA A 42 -3.73 -10.88 -2.00
CA ALA A 42 -5.04 -10.30 -2.29
C ALA A 42 -5.65 -9.68 -1.02
N PRO A 43 -6.31 -8.50 -1.13
CA PRO A 43 -7.06 -7.93 -0.02
C PRO A 43 -8.25 -8.82 0.35
N LEU A 44 -8.74 -8.67 1.59
CA LEU A 44 -9.95 -9.36 2.04
C LEU A 44 -11.20 -8.67 1.49
N TYR A 45 -11.19 -7.33 1.50
CA TYR A 45 -12.26 -6.50 0.97
C TYR A 45 -11.69 -5.41 0.07
N THR A 46 -12.43 -5.11 -1.00
CA THR A 46 -12.15 -4.02 -1.92
C THR A 46 -13.42 -3.21 -2.10
N THR A 47 -13.36 -1.94 -1.75
CA THR A 47 -14.46 -1.00 -1.88
C THR A 47 -14.08 0.04 -2.91
N ALA A 48 -14.77 0.08 -4.04
CA ALA A 48 -14.61 1.12 -5.05
C ALA A 48 -15.63 2.23 -4.84
N ALA A 49 -15.19 3.48 -4.90
CA ALA A 49 -16.03 4.66 -4.81
C ALA A 49 -15.58 5.70 -5.83
N LYS A 50 -16.51 6.54 -6.30
CA LYS A 50 -16.15 7.73 -7.05
C LYS A 50 -15.85 8.86 -6.09
N ALA A 51 -14.68 9.47 -6.25
CA ALA A 51 -14.34 10.72 -5.60
C ALA A 51 -15.29 11.85 -6.06
N PRO A 52 -15.49 12.92 -5.26
CA PRO A 52 -16.22 14.11 -5.67
C PRO A 52 -15.82 14.74 -7.00
N ASN A 53 -14.60 14.52 -7.48
CA ASN A 53 -14.11 14.98 -8.79
C ASN A 53 -14.36 13.96 -9.92
N GLY A 54 -15.05 12.86 -9.65
CA GLY A 54 -15.37 11.81 -10.63
C GLY A 54 -14.30 10.73 -10.78
N GLU A 55 -13.11 10.91 -10.20
CA GLU A 55 -12.02 9.93 -10.27
C GLU A 55 -12.35 8.66 -9.45
N ALA A 56 -11.86 7.51 -9.90
CA ALA A 56 -12.07 6.24 -9.21
C ALA A 56 -11.11 6.13 -8.01
N GLN A 57 -11.66 5.77 -6.85
CA GLN A 57 -10.89 5.46 -5.66
C GLN A 57 -11.21 4.05 -5.20
N GLU A 58 -10.17 3.32 -4.76
CA GLU A 58 -10.34 1.99 -4.19
C GLU A 58 -9.76 1.94 -2.79
N LEU A 59 -10.57 1.53 -1.83
CA LEU A 59 -10.14 1.20 -0.48
C LEU A 59 -10.00 -0.31 -0.36
N TRP A 60 -8.81 -0.75 0.02
CA TRP A 60 -8.50 -2.15 0.25
C TRP A 60 -8.28 -2.40 1.73
N GLU A 61 -8.92 -3.44 2.25
CA GLU A 61 -8.78 -3.86 3.63
C GLU A 61 -8.22 -5.29 3.67
N TYR A 62 -7.17 -5.48 4.47
CA TYR A 62 -6.55 -6.79 4.65
C TYR A 62 -6.93 -7.39 6.01
N SER A 63 -7.06 -8.71 6.07
CA SER A 63 -7.32 -9.39 7.34
C SER A 63 -6.08 -9.42 8.24
N ALA A 64 -6.27 -9.18 9.54
CA ALA A 64 -5.29 -9.49 10.58
C ALA A 64 -4.89 -10.99 10.62
N ARG A 65 -5.65 -11.89 9.97
CA ARG A 65 -5.30 -13.31 9.85
C ARG A 65 -4.05 -13.57 9.00
N ALA A 66 -3.60 -12.59 8.21
CA ALA A 66 -2.25 -12.63 7.68
C ALA A 66 -1.28 -12.52 8.87
N LYS A 67 -0.86 -13.68 9.40
CA LYS A 67 -0.23 -13.92 10.72
C LYS A 67 0.93 -12.98 11.13
N ASN A 68 1.37 -12.09 10.25
CA ASN A 68 2.52 -11.21 10.42
C ASN A 68 2.19 -9.70 10.28
N LEU A 69 0.92 -9.31 10.14
CA LEU A 69 0.52 -7.89 9.99
C LEU A 69 0.07 -7.23 11.30
N GLY A 70 -0.23 -8.00 12.35
CA GLY A 70 -0.73 -7.47 13.62
C GLY A 70 -2.19 -7.05 13.49
N ASP A 71 -2.41 -5.80 13.12
CA ASP A 71 -3.74 -5.22 12.85
C ASP A 71 -4.07 -5.29 11.36
N ALA A 72 -5.37 -5.29 11.02
CA ALA A 72 -5.86 -5.23 9.64
C ALA A 72 -5.50 -3.87 9.00
N PRO A 73 -4.50 -3.77 8.11
CA PRO A 73 -4.20 -2.50 7.47
C PRO A 73 -5.23 -2.17 6.40
N TRP A 74 -5.34 -0.89 6.10
CA TRP A 74 -6.11 -0.37 4.98
C TRP A 74 -5.19 0.37 4.00
N PHE A 75 -5.56 0.36 2.73
CA PHE A 75 -4.82 0.99 1.63
C PHE A 75 -5.81 1.75 0.75
N LEU A 76 -5.54 3.01 0.47
CA LEU A 76 -6.32 3.83 -0.44
C LEU A 76 -5.56 4.00 -1.75
N TYR A 77 -6.21 3.63 -2.84
CA TYR A 77 -5.71 3.81 -4.19
C TYR A 77 -6.48 4.90 -4.92
N HIS A 78 -5.75 5.55 -5.81
CA HIS A 78 -6.23 6.54 -6.75
C HIS A 78 -5.51 6.29 -8.06
N ASP A 79 -6.25 6.09 -9.16
CA ASP A 79 -5.70 5.75 -10.48
C ASP A 79 -4.63 4.63 -10.44
N ASP A 80 -4.96 3.50 -9.79
CA ASP A 80 -4.07 2.34 -9.57
C ASP A 80 -2.86 2.57 -8.64
N CYS A 81 -2.70 3.79 -8.11
CA CYS A 81 -1.55 4.18 -7.31
C CYS A 81 -1.88 4.29 -5.82
N LEU A 82 -1.02 3.72 -4.97
CA LEU A 82 -1.20 3.78 -3.53
C LEU A 82 -0.96 5.21 -2.99
N VAL A 83 -2.02 5.91 -2.60
CA VAL A 83 -1.94 7.29 -2.11
C VAL A 83 -1.90 7.40 -0.58
N ALA A 84 -2.46 6.44 0.14
CA ALA A 84 -2.41 6.40 1.59
C ALA A 84 -2.57 4.98 2.12
N TRP A 85 -2.00 4.69 3.28
CA TRP A 85 -2.24 3.45 4.01
C TRP A 85 -2.01 3.64 5.50
N GLY A 86 -2.58 2.75 6.31
CA GLY A 86 -2.46 2.83 7.76
C GLY A 86 -2.90 1.54 8.45
N ARG A 87 -2.86 1.56 9.78
CA ARG A 87 -3.36 0.46 10.61
C ARG A 87 -4.86 0.60 10.85
N SER A 88 -5.47 -0.50 11.27
CA SER A 88 -6.84 -0.46 11.80
C SER A 88 -6.92 0.54 12.94
N GLY A 89 -7.85 1.49 12.85
CA GLY A 89 -8.02 2.56 13.84
C GLY A 89 -7.45 3.93 13.43
N ASP A 90 -6.40 3.98 12.60
CA ASP A 90 -5.88 5.25 12.04
C ASP A 90 -6.92 5.92 11.14
N PHE A 91 -7.87 5.13 10.63
CA PHE A 91 -8.96 5.60 9.78
C PHE A 91 -10.07 6.34 10.55
N LYS A 92 -10.06 6.33 11.90
CA LYS A 92 -11.08 7.04 12.71
C LYS A 92 -10.89 8.56 12.61
N GLY A 93 -11.42 9.15 11.56
CA GLY A 93 -11.30 10.59 11.25
C GLY A 93 -10.99 10.85 9.78
N PHE A 94 -10.63 9.80 9.02
CA PHE A 94 -10.37 9.92 7.60
C PHE A 94 -11.69 10.08 6.84
N LYS A 95 -12.03 11.31 6.48
CA LYS A 95 -13.07 11.58 5.48
C LYS A 95 -12.41 11.42 4.12
N PRO A 96 -12.83 10.47 3.25
CA PRO A 96 -12.23 10.32 1.93
C PRO A 96 -12.28 11.61 1.10
N ALA A 97 -13.23 12.50 1.41
CA ALA A 97 -13.33 13.83 0.82
C ALA A 97 -12.12 14.76 1.10
N SER A 98 -11.40 14.61 2.23
CA SER A 98 -10.32 15.54 2.61
C SER A 98 -8.95 15.25 1.99
N VAL A 99 -8.71 14.05 1.45
CA VAL A 99 -7.47 13.74 0.71
C VAL A 99 -7.46 14.37 -0.68
N LEU A 100 -8.65 14.63 -1.24
CA LEU A 100 -8.80 15.30 -2.53
C LEU A 100 -8.57 16.81 -2.46
N SER A 101 -8.76 17.43 -1.29
CA SER A 101 -8.39 18.83 -1.07
C SER A 101 -6.88 19.06 -1.13
N LEU A 102 -6.07 18.07 -0.75
CA LEU A 102 -4.60 18.18 -0.77
C LEU A 102 -4.02 18.15 -2.20
N ARG A 103 -4.72 17.52 -3.16
CA ARG A 103 -4.27 17.44 -4.56
C ARG A 103 -4.72 18.63 -5.42
N ARG A 104 -5.82 19.32 -5.04
CA ARG A 104 -6.32 20.47 -5.83
C ARG A 104 -5.34 21.63 -5.92
N GLU A 105 -4.45 21.82 -4.95
CA GLU A 105 -3.43 22.87 -5.03
C GLU A 105 -2.28 22.55 -5.98
N ILE A 106 -2.08 21.28 -6.37
CA ILE A 106 -0.92 20.86 -7.17
C ILE A 106 -1.26 20.72 -8.67
N THR A 107 -2.51 20.41 -9.01
CA THR A 107 -2.93 20.19 -10.42
C THR A 107 -3.42 21.44 -11.15
N SER A 108 -3.37 22.65 -10.56
CA SER A 108 -3.79 23.87 -11.27
C SER A 108 -2.79 24.39 -12.32
N GLU A 109 -1.67 23.70 -12.56
CA GLU A 109 -0.65 24.12 -13.54
C GLU A 109 -0.40 23.12 -14.68
N ALA A 110 -1.02 21.94 -14.67
CA ALA A 110 -0.84 20.96 -15.75
C ALA A 110 -2.04 20.99 -16.70
N GLY A 111 -1.82 21.65 -17.83
CA GLY A 111 -2.83 21.98 -18.84
C GLY A 111 -3.56 20.81 -19.48
N GLU A 112 -4.74 21.18 -19.98
CA GLU A 112 -5.62 20.44 -20.86
C GLU A 112 -4.88 19.85 -22.08
N ALA A 113 -5.08 18.55 -22.34
CA ALA A 113 -4.83 17.95 -23.65
C ALA A 113 -5.78 16.76 -23.88
N GLU A 114 -6.88 17.11 -24.55
CA GLU A 114 -7.51 16.44 -25.69
C GLU A 114 -7.73 14.91 -25.73
N LEU A 115 -9.00 14.57 -25.96
CA LEU A 115 -9.55 13.25 -26.26
C LEU A 115 -9.25 12.80 -27.70
N ALA A 116 -8.73 11.58 -27.86
CA ALA A 116 -8.92 10.81 -29.09
C ALA A 116 -9.09 9.32 -28.77
N GLY A 117 -10.22 8.76 -29.22
CA GLY A 117 -10.55 7.35 -29.07
C GLY A 117 -9.69 6.47 -29.99
N GLY A 118 -9.01 5.51 -29.38
CA GLY A 118 -8.29 4.44 -30.07
C GLY A 118 -8.51 3.12 -29.34
N GLU A 119 -8.80 2.08 -30.11
CA GLU A 119 -8.98 0.70 -29.66
C GLU A 119 -7.67 0.19 -29.00
N VAL A 120 -7.72 -0.07 -27.69
CA VAL A 120 -6.54 -0.40 -26.87
C VAL A 120 -6.22 -1.89 -27.02
N LYS A 121 -5.20 -2.18 -27.83
CA LYS A 121 -4.38 -3.39 -27.62
C LYS A 121 -3.79 -3.28 -26.22
N GLU A 122 -4.04 -4.30 -25.39
CA GLU A 122 -3.53 -4.46 -24.03
C GLU A 122 -1.99 -4.63 -24.06
N GLU A 123 -1.29 -3.58 -24.45
CA GLU A 123 0.11 -3.39 -24.12
C GLU A 123 0.14 -3.11 -22.62
N LYS A 124 0.94 -3.86 -21.86
CA LYS A 124 1.17 -3.60 -20.43
C LYS A 124 1.88 -2.28 -20.28
N GLU A 125 1.14 -1.19 -20.43
CA GLU A 125 1.57 0.15 -20.08
C GLU A 125 1.87 0.09 -18.59
N LYS A 126 3.16 0.24 -18.25
CA LYS A 126 3.57 0.44 -16.87
C LYS A 126 2.96 1.76 -16.45
N THR A 127 1.83 1.73 -15.76
CA THR A 127 1.28 2.90 -15.07
C THR A 127 2.36 3.45 -14.16
N VAL A 128 2.91 4.62 -14.52
CA VAL A 128 3.93 5.30 -13.72
C VAL A 128 3.19 6.17 -12.71
N CYS A 129 3.15 5.69 -11.47
CA CYS A 129 2.57 6.43 -10.36
C CYS A 129 3.47 7.63 -9.97
N ASN A 130 3.23 8.77 -10.59
CA ASN A 130 3.94 10.00 -10.27
C ASN A 130 3.21 10.74 -9.15
N ILE A 131 3.34 10.25 -7.91
CA ILE A 131 2.80 10.95 -6.75
C ILE A 131 3.80 12.04 -6.34
N PRO A 132 3.41 13.33 -6.34
CA PRO A 132 4.28 14.39 -5.82
C PRO A 132 4.59 14.08 -4.34
N GLN A 133 5.87 13.93 -4.02
CA GLN A 133 6.29 13.78 -2.63
C GLN A 133 6.12 15.13 -1.95
N ALA A 134 5.17 15.21 -1.01
CA ALA A 134 4.94 16.37 -0.15
C ALA A 134 6.05 16.52 0.89
#